data_AF-A0A0Q9WUM8-F1
#
_entry.id   AF-A0A0Q9WUM8-F1
#
_cell.length_a   1.000
_cell.length_b   1.000
_cell.length_c   1.000
_cell.angle_alpha   90.00
_cell.angle_beta   90.00
_cell.angle_gamma   90.00
#
_symmetry.space_group_name_H-M   'P 1'
#
loop_
_entity.id
_entity.type
_entity.pdbx_description
1 polymer ?
#
loop_
_entity_poly.entity_id
_entity_poly.type
_entity_poly.pdbx_seq_one_letter_code
_entity_poly.pdbx_strand_id
1 'polypeptide(L)'
;MLIAAEYMKVYGLILSLFNCFSQNKHFSELNAFKCYMLAYEKGVDPLMYLMMDRISVCFLIIISTLEYRRFQIDQVCELLSSNYIGVQSEIEVFYAALMWLFWDYRNRHKYIKLLFRVIRFKLLPSTFILDWAERLHELPKELANELCPILYGTMVFHQEVYLDCFGSDDFDMLPNERNWIRDNECPYLDLLDKHLAYEMNLHQFSTYLRMIIRDKRGFLSRIVPVDYRGW
;
A
#
# COMPACT_ATOMS: atom_id res chain seq x y z
N MET A 1 18.46 -4.21 -21.56
CA MET A 1 18.73 -3.09 -22.49
C MET A 1 19.31 -1.88 -21.76
N LEU A 2 18.67 -1.34 -20.71
CA LEU A 2 19.23 -0.22 -19.93
C LEU A 2 20.62 -0.54 -19.33
N ILE A 3 20.77 -1.67 -18.64
CA ILE A 3 22.05 -2.12 -18.05
C ILE A 3 23.13 -2.29 -19.13
N ALA A 4 22.76 -2.80 -20.31
CA ALA A 4 23.68 -2.91 -21.43
C ALA A 4 24.04 -1.53 -22.00
N ALA A 5 23.10 -0.59 -22.05
CA ALA A 5 23.32 0.79 -22.51
C ALA A 5 24.19 1.60 -21.53
N GLU A 6 24.02 1.41 -20.22
CA GLU A 6 24.90 1.96 -19.18
C GLU A 6 26.31 1.37 -19.27
N TYR A 7 26.42 0.06 -19.42
CA TYR A 7 27.70 -0.62 -19.60
C TYR A 7 28.43 -0.13 -20.86
N MET A 8 27.69 0.11 -21.95
CA MET A 8 28.23 0.63 -23.22
C MET A 8 28.34 2.17 -23.25
N LYS A 9 27.96 2.88 -22.17
CA LYS A 9 27.98 4.35 -22.06
C LYS A 9 27.29 5.09 -23.22
N VAL A 10 26.19 4.54 -23.73
CA VAL A 10 25.42 5.16 -24.83
C VAL A 10 24.38 6.12 -24.25
N TYR A 11 24.80 7.34 -23.91
CA TYR A 11 23.97 8.34 -23.22
C TYR A 11 22.68 8.70 -23.97
N GLY A 12 22.70 8.73 -25.30
CA GLY A 12 21.50 8.99 -26.10
C GLY A 12 20.42 7.92 -25.94
N LEU A 13 20.82 6.64 -25.88
CA LEU A 13 19.89 5.52 -25.67
C LEU A 13 19.38 5.49 -24.23
N ILE A 14 20.23 5.81 -23.26
CA ILE A 14 19.84 5.95 -21.85
C ILE A 14 18.75 7.02 -21.73
N LEU A 15 18.97 8.24 -22.24
CA LEU A 15 17.99 9.32 -22.23
C LEU A 15 16.68 8.94 -22.92
N SER A 16 16.74 8.28 -24.08
CA SER A 16 15.53 7.80 -24.76
C SER A 16 14.78 6.73 -23.97
N LEU A 17 15.48 5.84 -23.26
CA LEU A 17 14.86 4.84 -22.40
C LEU A 17 14.23 5.49 -21.17
N PHE A 18 14.91 6.42 -20.50
CA PHE A 18 14.35 7.20 -19.40
C PHE A 18 13.12 8.02 -19.83
N ASN A 19 13.14 8.59 -21.05
CA ASN A 19 11.97 9.27 -21.62
C ASN A 19 10.83 8.32 -21.98
N CYS A 20 11.12 7.08 -22.36
CA CYS A 20 10.09 6.07 -22.59
C CYS A 20 9.47 5.63 -21.26
N PHE A 21 10.32 5.39 -20.25
CA PHE A 21 9.88 5.10 -18.88
C PHE A 21 9.09 6.23 -18.26
N SER A 22 9.35 7.50 -18.65
CA SER A 22 8.58 8.66 -18.19
C SER A 22 7.23 8.86 -18.90
N GLN A 23 6.89 8.05 -19.91
CA GLN A 23 5.62 8.16 -20.64
C GLN A 23 4.61 7.07 -20.24
N ASN A 24 3.52 7.47 -19.56
CA ASN A 24 2.42 6.57 -19.16
C ASN A 24 1.70 5.87 -20.33
N LYS A 25 1.91 6.30 -21.58
CA LYS A 25 1.26 5.68 -22.75
C LYS A 25 1.88 4.34 -23.15
N HIS A 26 3.16 4.12 -22.84
CA HIS A 26 3.90 2.93 -23.30
C HIS A 26 4.35 2.02 -22.16
N PHE A 27 4.22 2.50 -20.92
CA PHE A 27 4.76 1.83 -19.76
C PHE A 27 3.72 1.75 -18.65
N SER A 28 3.17 0.54 -18.45
CA SER A 28 2.16 0.31 -17.42
C SER A 28 2.72 0.47 -16.02
N GLU A 29 1.85 0.78 -15.08
CA GLU A 29 2.17 0.95 -13.66
C GLU A 29 2.74 -0.35 -13.06
N LEU A 30 2.28 -1.49 -13.56
CA LEU A 30 2.81 -2.80 -13.24
C LEU A 30 4.25 -2.99 -13.73
N ASN A 31 4.55 -2.50 -14.94
CA ASN A 31 5.90 -2.54 -15.49
C ASN A 31 6.81 -1.59 -14.72
N ALA A 32 6.30 -0.45 -14.22
CA ALA A 32 7.04 0.43 -13.33
C ALA A 32 7.42 -0.26 -12.03
N PHE A 33 6.49 -0.98 -11.41
CA PHE A 33 6.79 -1.79 -10.23
C PHE A 33 7.85 -2.87 -10.52
N LYS A 34 7.71 -3.63 -11.60
CA LYS A 34 8.71 -4.65 -11.98
C LYS A 34 10.07 -4.04 -12.30
N CYS A 35 10.11 -2.89 -12.96
CA CYS A 35 11.36 -2.21 -13.28
C CYS A 35 12.02 -1.61 -12.04
N TYR A 36 11.25 -1.09 -11.08
CA TYR A 36 11.77 -0.70 -9.76
C TYR A 36 12.41 -1.90 -9.07
N MET A 37 11.73 -3.04 -9.06
CA MET A 37 12.28 -4.24 -8.42
C MET A 37 13.60 -4.67 -9.03
N LEU A 38 13.66 -4.72 -10.36
CA LEU A 38 14.90 -5.03 -11.08
C LEU A 38 15.99 -3.98 -10.89
N ALA A 39 15.62 -2.70 -10.72
CA ALA A 39 16.58 -1.63 -10.46
C ALA A 39 17.16 -1.72 -9.04
N TYR A 40 16.31 -2.04 -8.06
CA TYR A 40 16.69 -2.24 -6.66
C TYR A 40 17.66 -3.41 -6.51
N GLU A 41 17.33 -4.58 -7.09
CA GLU A 41 18.20 -5.75 -7.08
C GLU A 41 19.58 -5.50 -7.71
N LYS A 42 19.65 -4.56 -8.67
CA LYS A 42 20.87 -4.29 -9.45
C LYS A 42 21.60 -3.02 -9.03
N GLY A 43 21.09 -2.29 -8.05
CA GLY A 43 21.69 -1.03 -7.57
C GLY A 43 21.70 0.09 -8.61
N VAL A 44 20.67 0.18 -9.47
CA VAL A 44 20.56 1.26 -10.47
C VAL A 44 19.74 2.41 -9.89
N ASP A 45 20.38 3.23 -9.06
CA ASP A 45 19.71 4.28 -8.27
C ASP A 45 18.86 5.27 -9.09
N PRO A 46 19.33 5.83 -10.23
CA PRO A 46 18.53 6.83 -10.96
C PRO A 46 17.23 6.24 -11.54
N LEU A 47 17.27 4.98 -11.98
CA LEU A 47 16.07 4.29 -12.44
C LEU A 47 15.16 3.93 -11.26
N MET A 48 15.74 3.50 -10.15
CA MET A 48 15.00 3.21 -8.93
C MET A 48 14.21 4.44 -8.48
N TYR A 49 14.84 5.62 -8.38
CA TYR A 49 14.16 6.87 -8.01
C TYR A 49 13.05 7.26 -9.00
N LEU A 50 13.31 7.17 -10.31
CA LEU A 50 12.28 7.46 -11.32
C LEU A 50 11.07 6.53 -11.20
N MET A 51 11.29 5.24 -10.92
CA MET A 51 10.21 4.27 -10.78
C MET A 51 9.51 4.39 -9.42
N MET A 52 10.23 4.77 -8.37
CA MET A 52 9.70 5.00 -7.03
C MET A 52 8.63 6.10 -7.02
N ASP A 53 8.90 7.24 -7.66
CA ASP A 53 7.95 8.35 -7.81
C ASP A 53 6.68 7.93 -8.55
N ARG A 54 6.78 6.97 -9.47
CA ARG A 54 5.61 6.40 -10.14
C ARG A 54 4.84 5.42 -9.26
N ILE A 55 5.54 4.57 -8.52
CA ILE A 55 4.91 3.52 -7.71
C ILE A 55 4.13 4.14 -6.56
N SER A 56 4.62 5.24 -5.99
CA SER A 56 3.91 5.97 -4.95
C SER A 56 2.52 6.34 -5.41
N VAL A 57 2.38 6.98 -6.57
CA VAL A 57 1.08 7.42 -7.05
C VAL A 57 0.23 6.31 -7.72
N CYS A 58 0.82 5.15 -8.00
CA CYS A 58 0.16 4.09 -8.78
C CYS A 58 -0.26 2.86 -7.97
N PHE A 59 0.05 2.77 -6.68
CA PHE A 59 -0.31 1.60 -5.86
C PHE A 59 -1.80 1.23 -5.98
N LEU A 60 -2.70 2.20 -5.77
CA LEU A 60 -4.15 2.00 -5.89
C LEU A 60 -4.57 1.57 -7.31
N ILE A 61 -3.88 2.07 -8.34
CA ILE A 61 -4.09 1.63 -9.73
C ILE A 61 -3.67 0.17 -9.87
N ILE A 62 -2.51 -0.23 -9.37
CA ILE A 62 -1.98 -1.60 -9.47
C ILE A 62 -2.95 -2.59 -8.83
N ILE A 63 -3.39 -2.34 -7.60
CA ILE A 63 -4.29 -3.27 -6.87
C ILE A 63 -5.68 -3.35 -7.49
N SER A 64 -6.11 -2.33 -8.25
CA SER A 64 -7.37 -2.36 -9.00
C SER A 64 -7.33 -3.32 -10.20
N THR A 65 -6.13 -3.68 -10.69
CA THR A 65 -5.96 -4.51 -11.88
C THR A 65 -6.20 -6.00 -11.63
N LEU A 66 -6.48 -6.76 -12.70
CA LEU A 66 -6.59 -8.22 -12.63
C LEU A 66 -5.22 -8.87 -12.44
N GLU A 67 -4.15 -8.21 -12.87
CA GLU A 67 -2.77 -8.64 -12.78
C GLU A 67 -2.33 -8.76 -11.33
N TYR A 68 -2.70 -7.80 -10.47
CA TYR A 68 -2.45 -7.90 -9.04
C TYR A 68 -3.05 -9.18 -8.43
N ARG A 69 -4.23 -9.59 -8.87
CA ARG A 69 -4.87 -10.82 -8.38
C ARG A 69 -4.08 -12.08 -8.76
N ARG A 70 -3.22 -12.01 -9.77
CA ARG A 70 -2.35 -13.11 -10.24
C ARG A 70 -0.95 -13.07 -9.62
N PHE A 71 -0.64 -12.08 -8.79
CA PHE A 71 0.66 -11.99 -8.13
C PHE A 71 0.92 -13.19 -7.22
N GLN A 72 2.18 -13.61 -7.17
CA GLN A 72 2.67 -14.55 -6.18
C GLN A 72 2.82 -13.87 -4.82
N ILE A 73 2.89 -14.66 -3.75
CA ILE A 73 2.96 -14.13 -2.39
C ILE A 73 4.15 -13.17 -2.20
N ASP A 74 5.32 -13.50 -2.77
CA ASP A 74 6.52 -12.68 -2.62
C ASP A 74 6.32 -11.28 -3.22
N GLN A 75 5.72 -11.20 -4.41
CA GLN A 75 5.40 -9.94 -5.09
C GLN A 75 4.38 -9.10 -4.31
N VAL A 76 3.40 -9.75 -3.68
CA VAL A 76 2.40 -9.05 -2.85
C VAL A 76 3.03 -8.54 -1.57
N CYS A 77 3.78 -9.38 -0.87
CA CYS A 77 4.48 -9.00 0.35
C CYS A 77 5.43 -7.83 0.08
N GLU A 78 6.17 -7.87 -1.02
CA GLU A 78 7.07 -6.81 -1.45
C GLU A 78 6.33 -5.49 -1.73
N LEU A 79 5.27 -5.55 -2.53
CA LEU A 79 4.44 -4.37 -2.83
C LEU A 79 3.84 -3.75 -1.56
N LEU A 80 3.22 -4.57 -0.70
CA LEU A 80 2.55 -4.09 0.52
C LEU A 80 3.55 -3.65 1.60
N SER A 81 4.76 -4.21 1.63
CA SER A 81 5.78 -3.81 2.62
C SER A 81 6.45 -2.47 2.30
N SER A 82 6.47 -2.08 1.02
CA SER A 82 7.21 -0.91 0.50
C SER A 82 6.79 0.43 1.13
N ASN A 83 7.74 1.14 1.74
CA ASN A 83 7.53 2.51 2.27
C ASN A 83 7.02 3.50 1.21
N TYR A 84 7.28 3.21 -0.06
CA TYR A 84 7.06 4.16 -1.14
C TYR A 84 5.66 4.14 -1.72
N ILE A 85 4.79 3.20 -1.33
CA ILE A 85 3.41 3.17 -1.85
C ILE A 85 2.61 4.38 -1.35
N GLY A 86 1.80 4.96 -2.24
CA GLY A 86 0.87 6.04 -1.95
C GLY A 86 -0.48 5.48 -1.52
N VAL A 87 -0.87 5.78 -0.29
CA VAL A 87 -2.16 5.39 0.29
C VAL A 87 -2.76 6.53 1.09
N GLN A 88 -4.09 6.54 1.22
CA GLN A 88 -4.79 7.49 2.10
C GLN A 88 -4.82 7.01 3.55
N SER A 89 -4.74 5.70 3.76
CA SER A 89 -4.71 5.06 5.08
C SER A 89 -4.11 3.67 4.97
N GLU A 90 -3.47 3.18 6.04
CA GLU A 90 -3.01 1.78 6.10
C GLU A 90 -4.19 0.79 6.00
N ILE A 91 -5.44 1.24 6.21
CA ILE A 91 -6.62 0.40 5.95
C ILE A 91 -6.70 -0.01 4.48
N GLU A 92 -6.29 0.84 3.54
CA GLU A 92 -6.26 0.50 2.11
C GLU A 92 -5.24 -0.62 1.82
N VAL A 93 -4.11 -0.64 2.54
CA VAL A 93 -3.10 -1.71 2.46
C VAL A 93 -3.68 -3.02 3.03
N PHE A 94 -4.35 -2.93 4.19
CA PHE A 94 -5.01 -4.08 4.81
C PHE A 94 -6.09 -4.68 3.88
N TYR A 95 -6.91 -3.85 3.25
CA TYR A 95 -7.91 -4.31 2.30
C TYR A 95 -7.33 -4.81 0.98
N ALA A 96 -6.25 -4.21 0.47
CA ALA A 96 -5.53 -4.75 -0.68
C ALA A 96 -5.04 -6.19 -0.40
N ALA A 97 -4.56 -6.44 0.82
CA ALA A 97 -4.14 -7.75 1.26
C ALA A 97 -5.31 -8.75 1.30
N LEU A 98 -6.42 -8.38 1.94
CA LEU A 98 -7.63 -9.21 1.99
C LEU A 98 -8.22 -9.49 0.61
N MET A 99 -8.23 -8.51 -0.30
CA MET A 99 -8.70 -8.71 -1.68
C MET A 99 -7.87 -9.76 -2.41
N TRP A 100 -6.54 -9.74 -2.25
CA TRP A 100 -5.67 -10.77 -2.83
C TRP A 100 -5.91 -12.13 -2.18
N LEU A 101 -6.07 -12.18 -0.85
CA LEU A 101 -6.31 -13.42 -0.12
C LEU A 101 -7.64 -14.06 -0.54
N PHE A 102 -8.74 -13.30 -0.54
CA PHE A 102 -10.09 -13.81 -0.81
C PHE A 102 -10.33 -14.17 -2.28
N TRP A 103 -9.54 -13.63 -3.22
CA TRP A 103 -9.63 -14.01 -4.63
C TRP A 103 -9.42 -15.52 -4.86
N ASP A 104 -8.53 -16.16 -4.10
CA ASP A 104 -8.30 -17.59 -4.15
C ASP A 104 -8.00 -18.14 -2.74
N TYR A 105 -8.96 -17.94 -1.83
CA TYR A 105 -8.81 -18.29 -0.41
C TYR A 105 -8.38 -19.74 -0.21
N ARG A 106 -8.93 -20.66 -1.02
CA ARG A 106 -8.64 -22.10 -0.97
C ARG A 106 -7.15 -22.40 -1.08
N ASN A 107 -6.43 -21.71 -1.96
CA ASN A 107 -4.99 -21.93 -2.12
C ASN A 107 -4.14 -20.95 -1.30
N ARG A 108 -4.70 -19.79 -0.90
CA ARG A 108 -3.95 -18.67 -0.30
C ARG A 108 -4.03 -18.57 1.21
N HIS A 109 -4.98 -19.24 1.88
CA HIS A 109 -5.11 -19.19 3.34
C HIS A 109 -3.80 -19.57 4.08
N LYS A 110 -2.98 -20.47 3.52
CA LYS A 110 -1.65 -20.81 4.07
C LYS A 110 -0.66 -19.63 4.15
N TYR A 111 -0.90 -18.55 3.43
CA TYR A 111 -0.03 -17.36 3.39
C TYR A 111 -0.51 -16.22 4.30
N ILE A 112 -1.62 -16.39 5.04
CA ILE A 112 -2.19 -15.34 5.91
C ILE A 112 -1.12 -14.72 6.82
N LYS A 113 -0.32 -15.57 7.48
CA LYS A 113 0.72 -15.12 8.40
C LYS A 113 1.81 -14.27 7.74
N LEU A 114 2.24 -14.64 6.53
CA LEU A 114 3.21 -13.88 5.75
C LEU A 114 2.63 -12.54 5.29
N LEU A 115 1.36 -12.55 4.91
CA LEU A 115 0.65 -11.38 4.44
C LEU A 115 0.42 -10.36 5.58
N PHE A 116 0.05 -10.82 6.77
CA PHE A 116 -0.14 -9.93 7.92
C PHE A 116 1.17 -9.36 8.47
N ARG A 117 2.30 -10.05 8.30
CA ARG A 117 3.61 -9.53 8.72
C ARG A 117 4.02 -8.24 8.00
N VAL A 118 3.54 -8.02 6.78
CA VAL A 118 3.92 -6.83 5.98
C VAL A 118 2.99 -5.63 6.16
N ILE A 119 1.84 -5.81 6.83
CA ILE A 119 0.87 -4.75 7.09
C ILE A 119 1.27 -4.02 8.38
N ARG A 120 1.24 -2.69 8.36
CA ARG A 120 1.61 -1.87 9.53
C ARG A 120 0.42 -1.69 10.45
N PHE A 121 0.04 -2.75 11.17
CA PHE A 121 -1.12 -2.70 12.08
C PHE A 121 -1.06 -1.55 13.09
N LYS A 122 0.15 -1.14 13.51
CA LYS A 122 0.38 0.02 14.38
C LYS A 122 -0.18 1.35 13.80
N LEU A 123 -0.23 1.49 12.47
CA LEU A 123 -0.75 2.66 11.76
C LEU A 123 -2.25 2.57 11.42
N LEU A 124 -2.91 1.45 11.75
CA LEU A 124 -4.36 1.35 11.62
C LEU A 124 -5.03 2.12 12.77
N PRO A 125 -6.18 2.80 12.53
CA PRO A 125 -6.92 3.47 13.60
C PRO A 125 -7.39 2.48 14.68
N SER A 126 -7.29 2.86 15.96
CA SER A 126 -7.70 1.99 17.07
C SER A 126 -9.18 1.59 17.01
N THR A 127 -10.04 2.48 16.54
CA THR A 127 -11.47 2.19 16.32
C THR A 127 -11.69 1.09 15.28
N PHE A 128 -10.88 1.08 14.21
CA PHE A 128 -10.91 0.03 13.19
C PHE A 128 -10.44 -1.31 13.75
N ILE A 129 -9.38 -1.31 14.56
CA ILE A 129 -8.87 -2.53 15.21
C ILE A 129 -9.92 -3.15 16.14
N LEU A 130 -10.62 -2.32 16.94
CA LEU A 130 -11.70 -2.75 17.84
C LEU A 130 -12.85 -3.42 17.09
N ASP A 131 -13.36 -2.76 16.05
CA ASP A 131 -14.45 -3.26 15.21
C ASP A 131 -14.08 -4.58 14.48
N TRP A 132 -12.81 -4.75 14.08
CA TRP A 132 -12.33 -6.04 13.57
C TRP A 132 -12.19 -7.11 14.64
N ALA A 133 -11.82 -6.75 15.87
CA ALA A 133 -11.74 -7.69 16.99
C ALA A 133 -13.13 -8.23 17.37
N GLU A 134 -14.16 -7.39 17.38
CA GLU A 134 -15.54 -7.77 17.67
C GLU A 134 -16.10 -8.75 16.62
N ARG A 135 -15.75 -8.55 15.34
CA ARG A 135 -16.22 -9.37 14.20
C ARG A 135 -15.36 -10.61 13.91
N LEU A 136 -14.36 -10.93 14.75
CA LEU A 136 -13.49 -12.11 14.54
C LEU A 136 -14.29 -13.41 14.38
N HIS A 137 -15.43 -13.52 15.07
CA HIS A 137 -16.31 -14.69 15.05
C HIS A 137 -17.01 -14.91 13.69
N GLU A 138 -17.10 -13.88 12.85
CA GLU A 138 -17.69 -13.94 11.51
C GLU A 138 -16.67 -14.39 10.44
N LEU A 139 -15.38 -14.37 10.77
CA LEU A 139 -14.29 -14.70 9.84
C LEU A 139 -14.01 -16.21 9.77
N PRO A 140 -13.41 -16.70 8.66
CA PRO A 140 -12.86 -18.05 8.61
C PRO A 140 -11.88 -18.31 9.77
N LYS A 141 -11.95 -19.51 10.36
CA LYS A 141 -11.18 -19.85 11.58
C LYS A 141 -9.68 -19.61 11.42
N GLU A 142 -9.12 -19.98 10.28
CA GLU A 142 -7.69 -19.83 9.97
C GLU A 142 -7.29 -18.35 9.94
N LEU A 143 -8.18 -17.49 9.42
CA LEU A 143 -7.97 -16.04 9.38
C LEU A 143 -8.11 -15.43 10.77
N ALA A 144 -9.16 -15.79 11.50
CA ALA A 144 -9.42 -15.31 12.84
C ALA A 144 -8.27 -15.66 13.81
N ASN A 145 -7.76 -16.90 13.74
CA ASN A 145 -6.67 -17.36 14.61
C ASN A 145 -5.36 -16.59 14.42
N GLU A 146 -5.01 -16.22 13.18
CA GLU A 146 -3.81 -15.43 12.91
C GLU A 146 -4.02 -13.93 13.17
N LEU A 147 -5.24 -13.42 12.93
CA LEU A 147 -5.55 -11.99 13.12
C LEU A 147 -5.71 -11.62 14.59
N CYS A 148 -6.37 -12.46 15.38
CA CYS A 148 -6.66 -12.27 16.80
C CYS A 148 -5.46 -11.78 17.63
N PRO A 149 -4.32 -12.50 17.69
CA PRO A 149 -3.17 -12.05 18.49
C PRO A 149 -2.58 -10.73 17.99
N ILE A 150 -2.65 -10.45 16.69
CA ILE A 150 -2.14 -9.21 16.09
C ILE A 150 -3.01 -8.02 16.51
N LEU A 151 -4.34 -8.16 16.46
CA LEU A 151 -5.26 -7.11 16.88
C LEU A 151 -5.07 -6.78 18.37
N TYR A 152 -5.06 -7.80 19.23
CA TYR A 152 -4.83 -7.58 20.67
C TYR A 152 -3.48 -6.93 20.96
N GLY A 153 -2.39 -7.41 20.31
CA GLY A 153 -1.08 -6.78 20.47
C GLY A 153 -1.04 -5.33 19.98
N THR A 154 -1.77 -5.02 18.91
CA THR A 154 -1.87 -3.65 18.38
C THR A 154 -2.66 -2.74 19.32
N MET A 155 -3.74 -3.25 19.94
CA MET A 155 -4.51 -2.50 20.93
C MET A 155 -3.67 -2.16 22.16
N VAL A 156 -2.89 -3.11 22.67
CA VAL A 156 -1.96 -2.87 23.79
C VAL A 156 -0.94 -1.80 23.40
N PHE A 157 -0.34 -1.91 22.21
CA PHE A 157 0.59 -0.90 21.70
C PHE A 157 -0.04 0.50 21.62
N HIS A 158 -1.28 0.63 21.11
CA HIS A 158 -1.98 1.92 21.08
C HIS A 158 -2.23 2.48 22.47
N GLN A 159 -2.53 1.63 23.46
CA GLN A 159 -2.69 2.04 24.85
C GLN A 159 -1.37 2.52 25.46
N GLU A 160 -0.27 1.80 25.23
CA GLU A 160 1.07 2.19 25.68
C GLU A 160 1.46 3.55 25.10
N VAL A 161 1.33 3.73 23.78
CA VAL A 161 1.60 5.02 23.13
C VAL A 161 0.73 6.14 23.70
N TYR A 162 -0.56 5.90 23.90
CA TYR A 162 -1.46 6.89 24.50
C TYR A 162 -1.02 7.27 25.91
N LEU A 163 -0.57 6.32 26.73
CA LEU A 163 -0.08 6.56 28.09
C LEU A 163 1.27 7.30 28.11
N ASP A 164 2.19 6.94 27.21
CA ASP A 164 3.50 7.58 27.07
C ASP A 164 3.40 9.04 26.59
N CYS A 165 2.38 9.38 25.79
CA CYS A 165 2.07 10.78 25.42
C CYS A 165 1.78 11.69 26.63
N PHE A 166 1.46 11.14 27.81
CA PHE A 166 1.32 11.91 29.05
C PHE A 166 2.63 12.01 29.86
N GLY A 167 3.73 11.42 29.39
CA GLY A 167 4.95 11.19 30.17
C GLY A 167 6.28 11.74 29.63
N SER A 168 6.42 12.13 28.36
CA SER A 168 7.71 12.61 27.81
C SER A 168 7.61 13.51 26.58
N ASP A 169 8.46 14.55 26.54
CA ASP A 169 8.61 15.55 25.44
C ASP A 169 9.35 15.03 24.18
N ASP A 170 9.77 13.76 24.13
CA ASP A 170 10.49 13.18 22.99
C ASP A 170 9.56 12.28 22.16
N PHE A 171 8.70 12.89 21.33
CA PHE A 171 7.90 12.17 20.32
C PHE A 171 8.70 11.97 19.01
N ASP A 172 9.92 11.48 19.11
CA ASP A 172 10.65 10.95 17.95
C ASP A 172 10.56 9.43 18.02
N MET A 173 9.57 8.80 17.36
CA MET A 173 9.63 7.42 16.84
C MET A 173 8.32 6.99 16.14
N LEU A 174 8.11 7.43 14.90
CA LEU A 174 7.45 6.58 13.90
C LEU A 174 8.38 6.41 12.69
N PRO A 175 9.47 5.65 12.80
CA PRO A 175 10.28 5.33 11.64
C PRO A 175 9.45 4.45 10.71
N ASN A 176 9.39 4.85 9.43
CA ASN A 176 8.67 4.22 8.30
C ASN A 176 7.27 4.79 8.02
N GLU A 177 7.21 6.08 7.74
CA GLU A 177 6.02 6.69 7.14
C GLU A 177 5.80 6.15 5.72
N ARG A 178 4.53 5.94 5.35
CA ARG A 178 4.12 5.73 3.96
C ARG A 178 4.18 7.07 3.23
N ASN A 179 4.16 7.02 1.91
CA ASN A 179 3.76 8.19 1.15
C ASN A 179 2.24 8.36 1.32
N TRP A 180 1.81 9.39 2.05
CA TRP A 180 0.38 9.64 2.22
C TRP A 180 -0.13 10.49 1.08
N ILE A 181 -1.23 10.05 0.48
CA ILE A 181 -1.93 10.77 -0.58
C ILE A 181 -3.36 11.08 -0.14
N ARG A 182 -3.98 12.07 -0.76
CA ARG A 182 -5.42 12.34 -0.64
C ARG A 182 -6.05 12.46 -2.00
N ASP A 183 -7.24 11.89 -2.14
CA ASP A 183 -8.10 12.00 -3.31
C ASP A 183 -9.46 12.56 -2.87
N ASN A 184 -9.78 13.77 -3.31
CA ASN A 184 -11.05 14.44 -2.98
C ASN A 184 -12.29 13.71 -3.53
N GLU A 185 -12.10 12.83 -4.53
CA GLU A 185 -13.17 12.02 -5.10
C GLU A 185 -13.27 10.63 -4.44
N CYS A 186 -12.53 10.40 -3.34
CA CYS A 186 -12.60 9.14 -2.62
C CYS A 186 -13.95 9.02 -1.86
N PRO A 187 -14.71 7.91 -2.06
CA PRO A 187 -16.06 7.77 -1.51
C PRO A 187 -16.10 7.58 0.01
N TYR A 188 -14.95 7.33 0.65
CA TYR A 188 -14.81 7.19 2.10
C TYR A 188 -13.90 8.27 2.70
N LEU A 189 -13.60 9.35 1.96
CA LEU A 189 -12.77 10.45 2.46
C LEU A 189 -13.32 11.05 3.76
N ASP A 190 -14.61 11.35 3.78
CA ASP A 190 -15.32 11.83 4.97
C ASP A 190 -15.15 10.93 6.19
N LEU A 191 -15.09 9.60 6.00
CA LEU A 191 -14.92 8.65 7.09
C LEU A 191 -13.51 8.69 7.65
N LEU A 192 -12.51 8.86 6.79
CA LEU A 192 -11.12 9.04 7.20
C LEU A 192 -10.95 10.35 7.98
N ASP A 193 -11.58 11.43 7.52
CA ASP A 193 -11.42 12.77 8.11
C ASP A 193 -12.21 12.94 9.42
N LYS A 194 -13.36 12.26 9.57
CA LYS A 194 -14.19 12.30 10.79
C LYS A 194 -13.77 11.27 11.84
N HIS A 195 -12.64 10.57 11.64
CA HIS A 195 -12.18 9.47 12.49
C HIS A 195 -13.18 8.30 12.61
N LEU A 196 -14.07 8.15 11.62
CA LEU A 196 -15.05 7.05 11.50
C LEU A 196 -14.52 5.94 10.59
N ALA A 197 -13.20 5.76 10.54
CA ALA A 197 -12.55 4.84 9.61
C ALA A 197 -12.94 3.37 9.82
N TYR A 198 -13.50 3.01 10.99
CA TYR A 198 -14.09 1.70 11.27
C TYR A 198 -15.34 1.39 10.43
N GLU A 199 -16.07 2.42 9.96
CA GLU A 199 -17.24 2.24 9.09
C GLU A 199 -16.85 1.90 7.65
N MET A 200 -15.58 2.16 7.29
CA MET A 200 -15.07 1.81 5.98
C MET A 200 -15.12 0.29 5.82
N ASN A 201 -15.66 -0.17 4.70
CA ASN A 201 -15.75 -1.60 4.40
C ASN A 201 -15.11 -1.96 3.04
N LEU A 202 -14.88 -3.26 2.84
CA LEU A 202 -14.26 -3.78 1.63
C LEU A 202 -15.05 -3.46 0.34
N HIS A 203 -16.37 -3.27 0.45
CA HIS A 203 -17.20 -2.92 -0.70
C HIS A 203 -16.97 -1.48 -1.16
N GLN A 204 -16.95 -0.51 -0.23
CA GLN A 204 -16.62 0.89 -0.53
C GLN A 204 -15.21 0.99 -1.13
N PHE A 205 -14.25 0.27 -0.55
CA PHE A 205 -12.89 0.18 -1.09
C PHE A 205 -12.88 -0.38 -2.52
N SER A 206 -13.56 -1.51 -2.77
CA SER A 206 -13.64 -2.07 -4.12
C SER A 206 -14.33 -1.14 -5.11
N THR A 207 -15.34 -0.36 -4.68
CA THR A 207 -16.00 0.62 -5.53
C THR A 207 -15.06 1.77 -5.89
N TYR A 208 -14.26 2.25 -4.94
CA TYR A 208 -13.23 3.24 -5.20
C TYR A 208 -12.20 2.76 -6.22
N LEU A 209 -11.68 1.52 -6.07
CA LEU A 209 -10.76 0.94 -7.06
C LEU A 209 -11.37 0.86 -8.48
N ARG A 210 -12.69 0.60 -8.58
CA ARG A 210 -13.39 0.63 -9.87
C ARG A 210 -13.51 2.03 -10.45
N MET A 211 -13.61 3.08 -9.62
CA MET A 211 -13.58 4.47 -10.10
C MET A 211 -12.21 4.81 -10.66
N ILE A 212 -11.15 4.45 -9.93
CA ILE A 212 -9.75 4.68 -10.34
C ILE A 212 -9.44 4.01 -11.68
N ILE A 213 -9.82 2.74 -11.87
CA ILE A 213 -9.51 2.04 -13.12
C ILE A 213 -10.26 2.63 -14.32
N ARG A 214 -11.44 3.23 -14.09
CA ARG A 214 -12.27 3.86 -15.13
C ARG A 214 -11.68 5.18 -15.61
N ASP A 215 -11.05 5.93 -14.70
CA ASP A 215 -10.38 7.20 -14.99
C ASP A 215 -9.01 7.32 -14.28
N LYS A 216 -8.04 6.57 -14.78
CA LYS A 216 -6.66 6.58 -14.25
C LYS A 216 -6.00 7.95 -14.36
N ARG A 217 -6.25 8.67 -15.47
CA ARG A 217 -5.60 9.97 -15.73
C ARG A 217 -6.17 11.05 -14.82
N GLY A 218 -7.50 11.10 -14.67
CA GLY A 218 -8.13 12.00 -13.73
C GLY A 218 -7.71 11.72 -12.29
N PHE A 219 -7.54 10.45 -11.93
CA PHE A 219 -7.00 10.06 -10.61
C PHE A 219 -5.59 10.63 -10.40
N LEU A 220 -4.66 10.35 -11.31
CA LEU A 220 -3.29 10.86 -11.20
C LEU A 220 -3.20 12.39 -11.20
N SER A 221 -4.12 13.10 -11.85
CA SER A 221 -4.12 14.56 -11.87
C SER A 221 -4.66 15.23 -10.62
N ARG A 222 -5.43 14.52 -9.78
CA ARG A 222 -6.14 15.11 -8.63
C ARG A 222 -5.58 14.66 -7.27
N ILE A 223 -4.75 13.62 -7.23
CA ILE A 223 -4.10 13.19 -5.99
C ILE A 223 -3.14 14.26 -5.48
N VAL A 224 -3.14 14.45 -4.16
CA VAL A 224 -2.26 15.41 -3.49
C VAL A 224 -1.44 14.67 -2.42
N PRO A 225 -0.11 14.83 -2.36
CA PRO A 225 0.68 14.31 -1.25
C PRO A 225 0.38 15.07 0.03
N VAL A 226 0.38 14.37 1.17
CA VAL A 226 0.08 14.95 2.48
C VAL A 226 1.14 14.54 3.49
N ASP A 227 1.62 15.49 4.29
CA ASP A 227 2.43 15.19 5.46
C ASP A 227 1.49 14.76 6.59
N TYR A 228 1.47 13.46 6.89
CA TYR A 228 0.63 12.94 7.96
C TYR A 228 1.33 13.20 9.30
N ARG A 229 1.14 14.39 9.87
CA ARG A 229 1.45 14.61 11.28
C ARG A 229 0.42 13.81 12.07
N GLY A 230 0.92 12.84 12.83
CA GLY A 230 0.13 11.84 13.52
C GLY A 230 -1.02 12.40 14.36
N TRP A 231 -1.98 11.50 14.57
CA TRP A 231 -3.03 11.47 15.58
C TRP A 231 -2.65 12.12 16.91
#